data_AF-W4L1V3-F1
#
_entry.id   AF-W4L1V3-F1
#
_cell.length_a   1.000
_cell.length_b   1.000
_cell.length_c   1.000
_cell.angle_alpha   90.00
_cell.angle_beta   90.00
_cell.angle_gamma   90.00
#
_symmetry.space_group_name_H-M   'P 1'
#
loop_
_entity.id
_entity.type
_entity.pdbx_description
1 polymer ?
#
loop_
_entity_poly.entity_id
_entity_poly.type
_entity_poly.pdbx_seq_one_letter_code
_entity_poly.pdbx_strand_id
1 'polypeptide(L)'
;QRILDTTKQMEKESEIEEFQEAREHLHKWLNEFSSLSNTQEIQNIVQNILKVETKLYETELELINLESDEDTNQKLTSIQLKLEDIEEEFLSLIDLAIAAKLEEFKLGRDKAEWTAMRAKQINLILFLVALGSALLLGNLVSNTIMRPLLKLREAAQAIGAGELDTRVRIQSRDEIGELANTFNDMAADLKSSRTALSQARDELE
;
A
#
# COMPACT_ATOMS: atom_id res chain seq x y z
N GLN A 1 5.42 50.52 51.87
CA GLN A 1 5.96 50.87 50.55
C GLN A 1 6.91 49.80 50.03
N ARG A 2 8.08 49.55 50.65
CA ARG A 2 9.00 48.47 50.20
C ARG A 2 8.38 47.10 49.91
N ILE A 3 7.53 46.55 50.80
CA ILE A 3 6.89 45.23 50.59
C ILE A 3 5.89 45.27 49.41
N LEU A 4 5.17 46.38 49.23
CA LEU A 4 4.19 46.54 48.15
C LEU A 4 4.88 46.63 46.77
N ASP A 5 6.06 47.27 46.73
CA ASP A 5 6.89 47.34 45.52
C ASP A 5 7.53 45.98 45.20
N THR A 6 7.96 45.23 46.22
CA THR A 6 8.47 43.85 46.05
C THR A 6 7.38 42.90 45.54
N THR A 7 6.14 43.00 46.04
CA THR A 7 5.03 42.16 45.56
C THR A 7 4.65 42.45 44.12
N LYS A 8 4.54 43.73 43.72
CA LYS A 8 4.28 44.11 42.31
C LYS A 8 5.39 43.69 41.36
N GLN A 9 6.64 43.72 41.83
CA GLN A 9 7.79 43.30 41.03
C GLN A 9 7.84 41.77 40.87
N MET A 10 7.49 41.01 41.91
CA MET A 10 7.35 39.56 41.83
C MET A 10 6.20 39.13 40.91
N GLU A 11 5.07 39.83 40.90
CA GLU A 11 3.96 39.57 39.96
C GLU A 11 4.38 39.80 38.50
N LYS A 12 5.08 40.89 38.22
CA LYS A 12 5.63 41.20 36.89
C LYS A 12 6.69 40.19 36.43
N GLU A 13 7.54 39.71 37.34
CA GLU A 13 8.52 38.65 37.04
C GLU A 13 7.84 37.31 36.73
N SER A 14 6.75 36.98 37.44
CA SER A 14 5.95 35.77 37.21
C SER A 14 5.23 35.79 35.85
N GLU A 15 4.62 36.92 35.46
CA GLU A 15 3.95 37.05 34.16
C GLU A 15 4.94 36.91 32.99
N ILE A 16 6.16 37.45 33.13
CA ILE A 16 7.23 37.28 32.14
C ILE A 16 7.64 35.82 32.01
N GLU A 17 7.73 35.09 33.12
CA GLU A 17 8.10 33.67 33.13
C GLU A 17 7.05 32.81 32.40
N GLU A 18 5.77 33.00 32.73
CA GLU A 18 4.66 32.29 32.04
C GLU A 18 4.65 32.57 30.53
N PHE A 19 4.89 33.82 30.13
CA PHE A 19 4.96 34.17 28.70
C PHE A 19 6.17 33.50 28.02
N GLN A 20 7.34 33.49 28.67
CA GLN A 20 8.53 32.83 28.15
C GLN A 20 8.31 31.33 27.96
N GLU A 21 7.67 30.65 28.92
CA GLU A 21 7.31 29.23 28.79
C GLU A 21 6.38 29.00 27.60
N ALA A 22 5.35 29.84 27.43
CA ALA A 22 4.42 29.74 26.31
C ALA A 22 5.14 29.89 24.95
N ARG A 23 6.10 30.81 24.84
CA ARG A 23 6.94 30.98 23.64
C ARG A 23 7.79 29.76 23.35
N GLU A 24 8.44 29.19 24.38
CA GLU A 24 9.23 27.97 24.22
C GLU A 24 8.37 26.81 23.71
N HIS A 25 7.17 26.66 24.26
CA HIS A 25 6.19 25.68 23.79
C HIS A 25 5.77 25.91 22.34
N LEU A 26 5.50 27.15 21.94
CA LEU A 26 5.16 27.49 20.56
C LEU A 26 6.30 27.14 19.61
N HIS A 27 7.55 27.51 19.93
CA HIS A 27 8.71 27.16 19.13
C HIS A 27 8.89 25.65 18.99
N LYS A 28 8.73 24.90 20.08
CA LYS A 28 8.79 23.44 20.03
C LYS A 28 7.71 22.88 19.09
N TRP A 29 6.48 23.35 19.23
CA TRP A 29 5.37 22.92 18.38
C TRP A 29 5.59 23.27 16.90
N LEU A 30 6.07 24.48 16.59
CA LEU A 30 6.39 24.89 15.22
C LEU A 30 7.53 24.07 14.61
N ASN A 31 8.53 23.70 15.41
CA ASN A 31 9.60 22.80 14.97
C ASN A 31 9.06 21.40 14.66
N GLU A 32 8.19 20.84 15.51
CA GLU A 32 7.52 19.57 15.23
C GLU A 32 6.63 19.67 13.98
N PHE A 33 5.81 20.71 13.87
CA PHE A 33 4.92 20.96 12.74
C PHE A 33 5.66 21.05 11.40
N SER A 34 6.79 21.76 11.39
CA SER A 34 7.67 21.89 10.22
C SER A 34 8.41 20.59 9.91
N SER A 35 8.83 19.81 10.92
CA SER A 35 9.48 18.50 10.68
C SER A 35 8.56 17.49 9.99
N LEU A 36 7.24 17.65 10.16
CA LEU A 36 6.22 16.81 9.54
C LEU A 36 5.92 17.19 8.07
N SER A 37 6.53 18.24 7.51
CA SER A 37 6.36 18.60 6.08
C SER A 37 7.55 19.36 5.51
N ASN A 38 8.02 18.92 4.34
CA ASN A 38 9.13 19.56 3.63
C ASN A 38 8.65 20.59 2.59
N THR A 39 7.40 21.05 2.68
CA THR A 39 6.85 22.00 1.71
C THR A 39 7.30 23.44 2.01
N GLN A 40 7.62 24.18 0.96
CA GLN A 40 8.02 25.60 1.09
C GLN A 40 6.90 26.44 1.72
N GLU A 41 5.65 26.09 1.45
CA GLU A 41 4.47 26.77 2.01
C GLU A 41 4.41 26.67 3.53
N ILE A 42 4.56 25.47 4.10
CA ILE A 42 4.61 25.28 5.55
C ILE A 42 5.78 26.03 6.17
N GLN A 43 6.95 26.02 5.54
CA GLN A 43 8.11 26.78 6.02
C GLN A 43 7.82 28.29 6.06
N ASN A 44 7.17 28.83 5.03
CA ASN A 44 6.81 30.25 4.98
C ASN A 44 5.78 30.61 6.09
N ILE A 45 4.79 29.74 6.31
CA ILE A 45 3.80 29.94 7.37
C ILE A 45 4.45 29.94 8.75
N VAL A 46 5.32 28.96 9.04
CA VAL A 46 6.07 28.92 10.31
C VAL A 46 6.89 30.20 10.49
N GLN A 47 7.61 30.65 9.47
CA GLN A 47 8.38 31.90 9.55
C GLN A 47 7.50 33.12 9.82
N ASN A 48 6.29 33.18 9.25
CA ASN A 48 5.37 34.27 9.52
C ASN A 48 4.79 34.20 10.93
N ILE A 49 4.50 32.99 11.46
CA ILE A 49 4.05 32.82 12.84
C ILE A 49 5.15 33.29 13.80
N LEU A 50 6.41 32.95 13.55
CA LEU A 50 7.54 33.43 14.36
C LEU A 50 7.67 34.96 14.34
N LYS A 51 7.40 35.62 13.21
CA LYS A 51 7.37 37.09 13.14
C LYS A 51 6.25 37.68 13.99
N VAL A 52 5.06 37.08 13.95
CA VAL A 52 3.91 37.52 14.76
C VAL A 52 4.20 37.32 16.25
N GLU A 53 4.80 36.20 16.62
CA GLU A 53 5.27 35.96 17.98
C GLU A 53 6.25 37.02 18.47
N THR A 54 7.18 37.45 17.60
CA THR A 54 8.12 38.52 17.96
C THR A 54 7.41 39.85 18.17
N LYS A 55 6.44 40.22 17.32
CA LYS A 55 5.60 41.43 17.51
C LYS A 55 4.81 41.38 18.81
N LEU A 56 4.26 40.21 19.15
CA LEU A 56 3.51 40.00 20.39
C LEU A 56 4.41 40.25 21.60
N TYR A 57 5.60 39.65 21.62
CA TYR A 57 6.57 39.86 22.69
C TYR A 57 6.98 41.32 22.85
N GLU A 58 7.26 42.03 21.75
CA GLU A 58 7.61 43.45 21.80
C GLU A 58 6.48 44.31 22.37
N THR A 59 5.23 44.02 21.99
CA THR A 59 4.03 44.73 22.47
C THR A 59 3.77 44.44 23.95
N GLU A 60 4.02 43.22 24.40
CA GLU A 60 3.88 42.84 25.79
C GLU A 60 4.96 43.48 26.69
N LEU A 61 6.20 43.60 26.19
CA LEU A 61 7.23 44.38 26.88
C LEU A 61 6.87 45.86 27.00
N GLU A 62 6.18 46.43 26.01
CA GLU A 62 5.64 47.80 26.06
C GLU A 62 4.59 47.93 27.18
N LEU A 63 3.68 46.96 27.31
CA LEU A 63 2.66 46.91 28.37
C LEU A 63 3.29 46.78 29.76
N ILE A 64 4.24 45.84 29.90
CA ILE A 64 4.91 45.54 31.16
C ILE A 64 5.70 46.76 31.68
N ASN A 65 6.29 47.56 30.78
CA ASN A 65 7.07 48.74 31.13
C ASN A 65 6.27 50.05 31.10
N LEU A 66 4.95 49.97 31.03
CA LEU A 66 4.08 51.14 31.01
C LEU A 66 4.14 51.87 32.36
N GLU A 67 4.66 53.11 32.34
CA GLU A 67 4.67 53.99 33.51
C GLU A 67 3.31 54.66 33.71
N SER A 68 2.92 54.86 34.96
CA SER A 68 1.65 55.52 35.30
C SER A 68 1.80 57.04 35.20
N ASP A 69 1.51 57.57 34.00
CA ASP A 69 1.53 58.99 33.65
C ASP A 69 0.15 59.48 33.13
N GLU A 70 0.05 60.77 32.75
CA GLU A 70 -1.20 61.39 32.27
C GLU A 70 -1.69 60.78 30.94
N ASP A 71 -0.82 60.09 30.20
CA ASP A 71 -1.08 59.51 28.87
C ASP A 71 -1.33 57.99 28.89
N THR A 72 -1.21 57.36 30.07
CA THR A 72 -1.36 55.90 30.27
C THR A 72 -2.56 55.30 29.53
N ASN A 73 -3.73 55.96 29.57
CA ASN A 73 -4.94 55.46 28.92
C ASN A 73 -4.82 55.44 27.39
N GLN A 74 -4.18 56.44 26.78
CA GLN A 74 -4.00 56.46 25.31
C GLN A 74 -2.99 55.38 24.88
N LYS A 75 -1.89 55.23 25.64
CA LYS A 75 -0.91 54.16 25.42
C LYS A 75 -1.55 52.78 25.54
N LEU A 76 -2.38 52.56 26.57
CA LEU A 76 -3.10 51.31 26.78
C LEU A 76 -4.07 51.01 25.61
N THR A 77 -4.80 52.01 25.13
CA THR A 77 -5.65 51.84 23.92
C THR A 77 -4.83 51.49 22.69
N SER A 78 -3.66 52.12 22.49
CA SER A 78 -2.79 51.80 21.36
C SER A 78 -2.23 50.37 21.42
N ILE A 79 -1.88 49.90 22.63
CA ILE A 79 -1.42 48.53 22.86
C ILE A 79 -2.55 47.54 22.59
N GLN A 80 -3.77 47.84 23.07
CA GLN A 80 -4.94 47.00 22.82
C GLN A 80 -5.20 46.82 21.32
N LEU A 81 -5.13 47.90 20.54
CA LEU A 81 -5.28 47.82 19.08
C LEU A 81 -4.17 46.99 18.42
N LYS A 82 -2.91 47.17 18.84
CA LYS A 82 -1.79 46.35 18.32
C LYS A 82 -1.99 44.86 18.64
N LEU A 83 -2.47 44.55 19.84
CA LEU A 83 -2.75 43.17 20.24
C LEU A 83 -3.89 42.55 19.44
N GLU A 84 -4.96 43.31 19.17
CA GLU A 84 -6.07 42.88 18.31
C GLU A 84 -5.57 42.58 16.88
N ASP A 85 -4.77 43.48 16.29
CA ASP A 85 -4.15 43.27 14.97
C ASP A 85 -3.25 42.01 14.93
N ILE A 86 -2.46 41.80 15.99
CA ILE A 86 -1.58 40.64 16.14
C ILE A 86 -2.38 39.35 16.27
N GLU A 87 -3.47 39.35 17.04
CA GLU A 87 -4.36 38.21 17.21
C GLU A 87 -5.01 37.84 15.88
N GLU A 88 -5.54 38.81 15.13
CA GLU A 88 -6.10 38.57 13.79
C GLU A 88 -5.06 37.98 12.83
N GLU A 89 -3.84 38.54 12.80
CA GLU A 89 -2.74 38.02 11.97
C GLU A 89 -2.36 36.59 12.37
N PHE A 90 -2.28 36.30 13.68
CA PHE A 90 -1.97 34.96 14.20
C PHE A 90 -3.05 33.95 13.80
N LEU A 91 -4.33 34.27 14.04
CA LEU A 91 -5.45 33.39 13.71
C LEU A 91 -5.50 33.07 12.21
N SER A 92 -5.30 34.08 11.36
CA SER A 92 -5.23 33.86 9.91
C SER A 92 -4.09 32.92 9.50
N LEU A 93 -2.93 32.99 10.16
CA LEU A 93 -1.81 32.09 9.88
C LEU A 93 -2.09 30.66 10.37
N ILE A 94 -2.79 30.49 11.48
CA ILE A 94 -3.22 29.18 11.97
C ILE A 94 -4.21 28.55 10.99
N ASP A 95 -5.19 29.30 10.49
CA ASP A 95 -6.12 28.80 9.48
C ASP A 95 -5.40 28.37 8.20
N LEU A 96 -4.42 29.16 7.75
CA LEU A 96 -3.59 28.83 6.59
C LEU A 96 -2.74 27.57 6.84
N ALA A 97 -2.15 27.43 8.03
CA ALA A 97 -1.39 26.25 8.43
C ALA A 97 -2.25 24.98 8.41
N ILE A 98 -3.46 25.06 8.95
CA ILE A 98 -4.42 23.96 8.99
C ILE A 98 -4.84 23.60 7.56
N ALA A 99 -5.18 24.59 6.73
CA ALA A 99 -5.59 24.38 5.35
C ALA A 99 -4.49 23.67 4.53
N ALA A 100 -3.26 24.17 4.60
CA ALA A 100 -2.12 23.60 3.90
C ALA A 100 -1.87 22.13 4.30
N LYS A 101 -1.93 21.81 5.60
CA LYS A 101 -1.77 20.42 6.07
C LYS A 101 -2.94 19.53 5.67
N LEU A 102 -4.18 20.04 5.70
CA LEU A 102 -5.35 19.27 5.26
C LEU A 102 -5.25 18.93 3.77
N GLU A 103 -4.74 19.83 2.95
CA GLU A 103 -4.50 19.59 1.53
C GLU A 103 -3.39 18.55 1.31
N GLU A 104 -2.25 18.69 1.99
CA GLU A 104 -1.16 17.72 1.95
C GLU A 104 -1.64 16.31 2.36
N PHE A 105 -2.45 16.23 3.42
CA PHE A 105 -3.00 14.98 3.91
C PHE A 105 -4.03 14.35 2.95
N LYS A 106 -4.82 15.16 2.25
CA LYS A 106 -5.72 14.67 1.19
C LYS A 106 -4.91 14.08 0.03
N LEU A 107 -3.90 14.81 -0.44
CA LEU A 107 -3.02 14.33 -1.52
C LEU A 107 -2.29 13.03 -1.13
N GLY A 108 -1.83 12.92 0.12
CA GLY A 108 -1.23 11.71 0.66
C GLY A 108 -2.20 10.51 0.67
N ARG A 109 -3.44 10.73 1.10
CA ARG A 109 -4.50 9.70 1.06
C ARG A 109 -4.82 9.26 -0.36
N ASP A 110 -5.01 10.19 -1.29
CA ASP A 110 -5.34 9.86 -2.68
C ASP A 110 -4.22 9.05 -3.35
N LYS A 111 -2.96 9.41 -3.08
CA LYS A 111 -1.79 8.63 -3.51
C LYS A 111 -1.79 7.22 -2.91
N ALA A 112 -2.06 7.09 -1.61
CA ALA A 112 -2.11 5.79 -0.93
C ALA A 112 -3.25 4.91 -1.43
N GLU A 113 -4.42 5.47 -1.70
CA GLU A 113 -5.55 4.75 -2.28
C GLU A 113 -5.22 4.28 -3.70
N TRP A 114 -4.61 5.13 -4.51
CA TRP A 114 -4.22 4.77 -5.87
C TRP A 114 -3.17 3.66 -5.92
N THR A 115 -2.16 3.70 -5.04
CA THR A 115 -1.17 2.61 -4.95
C THR A 115 -1.82 1.31 -4.48
N ALA A 116 -2.74 1.37 -3.51
CA ALA A 116 -3.50 0.21 -3.05
C ALA A 116 -4.39 -0.37 -4.16
N MET A 117 -5.08 0.46 -4.93
CA MET A 117 -5.90 0.03 -6.08
C MET A 117 -5.05 -0.64 -7.15
N ARG A 118 -3.88 -0.06 -7.48
CA ARG A 118 -2.93 -0.68 -8.44
C ARG A 118 -2.42 -2.03 -7.96
N ALA A 119 -2.06 -2.17 -6.69
CA ALA A 119 -1.63 -3.44 -6.13
C ALA A 119 -2.73 -4.52 -6.25
N LYS A 120 -4.00 -4.15 -5.96
CA LYS A 120 -5.15 -5.04 -6.14
C LYS A 120 -5.33 -5.47 -7.60
N GLN A 121 -5.20 -4.54 -8.55
CA GLN A 121 -5.31 -4.85 -9.98
C GLN A 121 -4.20 -5.81 -10.45
N ILE A 122 -2.95 -5.57 -10.04
CA ILE A 122 -1.82 -6.46 -10.37
C ILE A 122 -2.06 -7.87 -9.80
N ASN A 123 -2.47 -7.98 -8.53
CA ASN A 123 -2.77 -9.27 -7.91
C ASN A 123 -3.92 -10.01 -8.63
N LEU A 124 -4.97 -9.29 -9.04
CA LEU A 124 -6.06 -9.87 -9.81
C LEU A 124 -5.59 -10.41 -11.17
N ILE A 125 -4.78 -9.65 -11.89
CA ILE A 125 -4.22 -10.08 -13.18
C ILE A 125 -3.33 -11.32 -12.99
N LEU A 126 -2.44 -11.31 -12.00
CA LEU A 126 -1.58 -12.45 -11.68
C LEU A 126 -2.40 -13.69 -11.33
N PHE A 127 -3.46 -13.55 -10.54
CA PHE A 127 -4.37 -14.64 -10.23
C PHE A 127 -5.06 -15.20 -11.48
N LEU A 128 -5.59 -14.33 -12.35
CA LEU A 128 -6.24 -14.75 -13.59
C LEU A 128 -5.26 -15.44 -14.56
N VAL A 129 -4.03 -14.95 -14.68
CA VAL A 129 -2.97 -15.57 -15.48
C VAL A 129 -2.61 -16.94 -14.90
N ALA A 130 -2.40 -17.03 -13.59
CA ALA A 130 -2.08 -18.29 -12.93
C ALA A 130 -3.21 -19.31 -13.12
N LEU A 131 -4.47 -18.92 -12.89
CA LEU A 131 -5.64 -19.76 -13.09
C LEU A 131 -5.75 -20.22 -14.56
N GLY A 132 -5.59 -19.29 -15.51
CA GLY A 132 -5.58 -19.59 -16.94
C GLY A 132 -4.50 -20.61 -17.31
N SER A 133 -3.27 -20.42 -16.84
CA SER A 133 -2.17 -21.35 -17.09
C SER A 133 -2.40 -22.73 -16.48
N ALA A 134 -2.98 -22.81 -15.27
CA ALA A 134 -3.27 -24.08 -14.61
C ALA A 134 -4.32 -24.88 -15.37
N LEU A 135 -5.39 -24.20 -15.84
CA LEU A 135 -6.41 -24.84 -16.67
C LEU A 135 -5.85 -25.32 -18.00
N LEU A 136 -4.99 -24.51 -18.64
CA LEU A 136 -4.36 -24.84 -19.92
C LEU A 136 -3.42 -26.05 -19.78
N LEU A 137 -2.55 -26.05 -18.77
CA LEU A 137 -1.67 -27.17 -18.45
C LEU A 137 -2.44 -28.43 -18.10
N GLY A 138 -3.49 -28.31 -17.26
CA GLY A 138 -4.36 -29.44 -16.92
C GLY A 138 -5.03 -30.05 -18.16
N ASN A 139 -5.50 -29.21 -19.08
CA ASN A 139 -6.08 -29.66 -20.34
C ASN A 139 -5.06 -30.38 -21.24
N LEU A 140 -3.84 -29.82 -21.35
CA LEU A 140 -2.75 -30.43 -22.10
C LEU A 140 -2.41 -31.81 -21.55
N VAL A 141 -2.07 -31.91 -20.26
CA VAL A 141 -1.72 -33.20 -19.62
C VAL A 141 -2.85 -34.23 -19.75
N SER A 142 -4.10 -33.80 -19.59
CA SER A 142 -5.25 -34.69 -19.74
C SER A 142 -5.33 -35.27 -21.16
N ASN A 143 -5.10 -34.46 -22.19
CA ASN A 143 -5.26 -34.86 -23.59
C ASN A 143 -4.03 -35.55 -24.18
N THR A 144 -2.82 -35.17 -23.79
CA THR A 144 -1.58 -35.72 -24.36
C THR A 144 -1.06 -36.94 -23.60
N ILE A 145 -1.40 -37.08 -22.31
CA ILE A 145 -0.89 -38.18 -21.48
C ILE A 145 -2.05 -39.03 -20.95
N MET A 146 -2.95 -38.46 -20.16
CA MET A 146 -3.94 -39.25 -19.42
C MET A 146 -4.90 -40.02 -20.33
N ARG A 147 -5.50 -39.37 -21.34
CA ARG A 147 -6.44 -40.01 -22.27
C ARG A 147 -5.78 -41.10 -23.12
N PRO A 148 -4.60 -40.89 -23.75
CA PRO A 148 -3.87 -41.96 -24.43
C PRO A 148 -3.54 -43.16 -23.53
N LEU A 149 -3.10 -42.93 -22.29
CA LEU A 149 -2.82 -44.02 -21.35
C LEU A 149 -4.08 -44.82 -20.99
N LEU A 150 -5.23 -44.15 -20.82
CA LEU A 150 -6.51 -44.83 -20.60
C LEU A 150 -6.90 -45.70 -21.80
N LYS A 151 -6.71 -45.21 -23.04
CA LYS A 151 -6.95 -46.00 -24.25
C LYS A 151 -6.05 -47.23 -24.35
N LEU A 152 -4.76 -47.09 -24.01
CA LEU A 152 -3.83 -48.21 -23.97
C LEU A 152 -4.24 -49.25 -22.92
N ARG A 153 -4.65 -48.79 -21.72
CA ARG A 153 -5.14 -49.67 -20.65
C ARG A 153 -6.37 -50.45 -21.10
N GLU A 154 -7.35 -49.79 -21.70
CA GLU A 154 -8.58 -50.44 -22.19
C GLU A 154 -8.28 -51.47 -23.28
N ALA A 155 -7.41 -51.15 -24.23
CA ALA A 155 -7.01 -52.09 -25.27
C ALA A 155 -6.23 -53.30 -24.71
N ALA A 156 -5.35 -53.08 -23.72
CA ALA A 156 -4.63 -54.16 -23.06
C ALA A 156 -5.60 -55.13 -22.35
N GLN A 157 -6.64 -54.61 -21.72
CA GLN A 157 -7.70 -55.42 -21.11
C GLN A 157 -8.47 -56.24 -22.16
N ALA A 158 -8.83 -55.65 -23.29
CA ALA A 158 -9.52 -56.35 -24.38
C ALA A 158 -8.68 -57.48 -24.99
N ILE A 159 -7.39 -57.24 -25.24
CA ILE A 159 -6.44 -58.28 -25.70
C ILE A 159 -6.33 -59.41 -24.66
N GLY A 160 -6.25 -59.07 -23.37
CA GLY A 160 -6.24 -60.05 -22.29
C GLY A 160 -7.51 -60.91 -22.21
N ALA A 161 -8.65 -60.37 -22.65
CA ALA A 161 -9.91 -61.11 -22.77
C ALA A 161 -10.01 -61.96 -24.06
N GLY A 162 -9.02 -61.90 -24.95
CA GLY A 162 -8.96 -62.67 -26.19
C GLY A 162 -9.33 -61.88 -27.46
N GLU A 163 -9.65 -60.60 -27.36
CA GLU A 163 -9.97 -59.73 -28.50
C GLU A 163 -8.69 -59.22 -29.19
N LEU A 164 -7.94 -60.14 -29.83
CA LEU A 164 -6.61 -59.87 -30.42
C LEU A 164 -6.64 -58.95 -31.66
N ASP A 165 -7.81 -58.61 -32.17
CA ASP A 165 -8.02 -57.63 -33.24
C ASP A 165 -8.01 -56.17 -32.75
N THR A 166 -8.01 -55.96 -31.42
CA THR A 166 -7.98 -54.62 -30.84
C THR A 166 -6.70 -53.87 -31.22
N ARG A 167 -6.83 -52.60 -31.64
CA ARG A 167 -5.72 -51.71 -31.98
C ARG A 167 -5.90 -50.34 -31.36
N VAL A 168 -4.81 -49.73 -30.91
CA VAL A 168 -4.78 -48.40 -30.31
C VAL A 168 -4.29 -47.38 -31.33
N ARG A 169 -5.15 -46.40 -31.66
CA ARG A 169 -4.79 -45.30 -32.56
C ARG A 169 -4.54 -44.03 -31.76
N ILE A 170 -3.28 -43.75 -31.47
CA ILE A 170 -2.81 -42.50 -30.86
C ILE A 170 -1.96 -41.76 -31.89
N GLN A 171 -2.39 -40.56 -32.28
CA GLN A 171 -1.61 -39.68 -33.15
C GLN A 171 -0.74 -38.80 -32.27
N SER A 172 0.42 -39.31 -31.89
CA SER A 172 1.45 -38.55 -31.19
C SER A 172 2.82 -38.86 -31.79
N ARG A 173 3.73 -37.89 -31.69
CA ARG A 173 5.12 -38.03 -32.15
C ARG A 173 6.11 -38.16 -30.98
N ASP A 174 5.58 -38.31 -29.77
CA ASP A 174 6.33 -38.50 -28.53
C ASP A 174 6.35 -39.98 -28.12
N GLU A 175 6.89 -40.25 -26.93
CA GLU A 175 7.03 -41.57 -26.35
C GLU A 175 5.67 -42.30 -26.21
N ILE A 176 4.56 -41.56 -26.08
CA ILE A 176 3.21 -42.15 -25.99
C ILE A 176 2.77 -42.69 -27.36
N GLY A 177 3.11 -41.98 -28.44
CA GLY A 177 2.87 -42.46 -29.81
C GLY A 177 3.70 -43.69 -30.14
N GLU A 178 4.98 -43.68 -29.76
CA GLU A 178 5.87 -44.84 -29.91
C GLU A 178 5.35 -46.05 -29.14
N LEU A 179 4.96 -45.86 -27.87
CA LEU A 179 4.37 -46.91 -27.05
C LEU A 179 3.10 -47.49 -27.67
N ALA A 180 2.25 -46.66 -28.28
CA ALA A 180 1.05 -47.13 -28.97
C ALA A 180 1.37 -48.01 -30.19
N ASN A 181 2.41 -47.66 -30.95
CA ASN A 181 2.84 -48.47 -32.09
C ASN A 181 3.40 -49.82 -31.61
N THR A 182 4.31 -49.81 -30.64
CA THR A 182 4.88 -51.03 -30.05
C THR A 182 3.80 -51.94 -29.45
N PHE A 183 2.78 -51.35 -28.82
CA PHE A 183 1.62 -52.11 -28.33
C PHE A 183 0.86 -52.82 -29.46
N ASN A 184 0.63 -52.12 -30.58
CA ASN A 184 -0.07 -52.70 -31.73
C ASN A 184 0.73 -53.82 -32.41
N ASP A 185 2.06 -53.70 -32.46
CA ASP A 185 2.93 -54.73 -33.02
C ASP A 185 2.87 -56.01 -32.16
N MET A 186 2.98 -55.88 -30.83
CA MET A 186 2.80 -57.02 -29.90
C MET A 186 1.42 -57.68 -30.05
N ALA A 187 0.36 -56.88 -30.23
CA ALA A 187 -0.98 -57.37 -30.47
C ALA A 187 -1.09 -58.20 -31.76
N ALA A 188 -0.41 -57.76 -32.83
CA ALA A 188 -0.36 -58.47 -34.10
C ALA A 188 0.39 -59.80 -33.98
N ASP A 189 1.53 -59.82 -33.28
CA ASP A 189 2.33 -61.02 -33.05
C ASP A 189 1.57 -62.07 -32.21
N LEU A 190 0.87 -61.62 -31.16
CA LEU A 190 -0.01 -62.48 -30.37
C LEU A 190 -1.12 -63.10 -31.22
N LYS A 191 -1.75 -62.31 -32.09
CA LYS A 191 -2.78 -62.82 -33.01
C LYS A 191 -2.22 -63.88 -33.95
N SER A 192 -1.10 -63.58 -34.60
CA SER A 192 -0.42 -64.50 -35.52
C SER A 192 -0.07 -65.82 -34.84
N SER A 193 0.52 -65.74 -33.64
CA SER A 193 0.92 -66.92 -32.85
C SER A 193 -0.30 -67.78 -32.48
N ARG A 194 -1.42 -67.17 -32.08
CA ARG A 194 -2.66 -67.89 -31.75
C ARG A 194 -3.29 -68.54 -32.98
N THR A 195 -3.28 -67.88 -34.13
CA THR A 195 -3.78 -68.45 -35.39
C THR A 195 -2.93 -69.64 -35.85
N ALA A 196 -1.60 -69.54 -35.77
CA ALA A 196 -0.70 -70.64 -36.11
C ALA A 196 -0.92 -71.87 -35.21
N LEU A 197 -1.10 -71.65 -33.90
CA LEU A 197 -1.43 -72.72 -32.95
C LEU A 197 -2.78 -73.38 -33.24
N SER A 198 -3.78 -72.61 -33.67
CA SER A 198 -5.09 -73.16 -34.08
C SER A 198 -4.98 -74.01 -35.34
N GLN A 199 -4.27 -73.54 -36.36
CA GLN A 199 -4.09 -74.28 -37.62
C GLN A 199 -3.33 -75.59 -37.40
N ALA A 200 -2.24 -75.56 -36.61
CA ALA A 200 -1.49 -76.78 -36.29
C ALA A 200 -2.31 -77.80 -35.50
N ARG A 201 -3.28 -77.33 -34.68
CA ARG A 201 -4.23 -78.22 -34.01
C ARG A 201 -5.21 -78.85 -35.00
N ASP A 202 -5.73 -78.07 -35.94
CA ASP A 202 -6.71 -78.55 -36.94
C ASP A 202 -6.08 -79.54 -37.95
N GLU A 203 -4.76 -79.49 -38.17
CA GLU A 203 -4.02 -80.46 -39.02
C GLU A 203 -3.76 -81.81 -38.33
N LEU A 204 -3.89 -81.89 -37.00
CA LEU A 204 -3.65 -83.10 -36.20
C LEU A 204 -4.94 -83.89 -35.89
N GLU A 205 -6.12 -83.30 -36.09
CA GLU A 205 -7.44 -83.94 -35.96
C GLU A 205 -7.90 -84.55 -37.30
#